data_AF-A0A7X2CLI7-F1
#
_entry.id   AF-A0A7X2CLI7-F1
#
_cell.length_a   1.000
_cell.length_b   1.000
_cell.length_c   1.000
_cell.angle_alpha   90.00
_cell.angle_beta   90.00
_cell.angle_gamma   90.00
#
_symmetry.space_group_name_H-M   'P 1'
#
loop_
_entity.id
_entity.type
_entity.pdbx_description
1 polymer ?
#
loop_
_entity_poly.entity_id
_entity_poly.type
_entity_poly.pdbx_seq_one_letter_code
_entity_poly.pdbx_strand_id
1 'polypeptide(L)' 'QPAKARESIAQAMRVNPRGIEARLALADIQAQNGQLDEAQASYRQVLSVQKDNAQAVQGLVNVLSQAGQADEALRLLDT' A
#
# COMPACT_ATOMS: atom_id res chain seq x y z
N GLN A 1 -31.92 -17.66 -7.05
CA GLN A 1 -31.68 -16.32 -7.65
C GLN A 1 -30.21 -15.94 -7.47
N PRO A 2 -29.48 -15.61 -8.55
CA PRO A 2 -28.02 -15.33 -8.57
C PRO A 2 -27.58 -14.06 -7.81
N ALA A 3 -28.50 -13.30 -7.21
CA ALA A 3 -28.21 -12.11 -6.41
C ALA A 3 -27.48 -12.42 -5.09
N LYS A 4 -27.77 -13.57 -4.44
CA LYS A 4 -27.06 -14.01 -3.21
C LYS A 4 -25.56 -14.29 -3.41
N ALA A 5 -25.10 -14.54 -4.64
CA ALA A 5 -23.70 -14.80 -4.96
C ALA A 5 -22.89 -13.52 -5.24
N ARG A 6 -23.56 -12.44 -5.69
CA ARG A 6 -22.91 -11.18 -6.04
C ARG A 6 -22.48 -10.37 -4.81
N GLU A 7 -23.22 -10.45 -3.70
CA GLU A 7 -22.82 -9.81 -2.43
C GLU A 7 -21.67 -10.53 -1.72
N SER A 8 -21.62 -11.86 -1.72
CA SER A 8 -20.48 -12.61 -1.15
C SER A 8 -19.18 -12.38 -1.92
N ILE A 9 -19.25 -12.00 -3.20
CA ILE A 9 -18.10 -11.62 -4.03
C ILE A 9 -17.64 -10.18 -3.71
N ALA A 10 -18.53 -9.24 -3.36
CA ALA A 10 -18.14 -7.92 -2.80
C ALA A 10 -17.60 -7.99 -1.35
N GLN A 11 -17.89 -9.09 -0.67
CA GLN A 11 -17.40 -9.48 0.66
C GLN A 11 -16.04 -10.16 0.58
N ALA A 12 -15.73 -10.81 -0.56
CA ALA A 12 -14.41 -11.28 -0.96
C ALA A 12 -13.48 -10.13 -1.45
N MET A 13 -14.05 -9.01 -1.89
CA MET A 13 -13.32 -7.86 -2.43
C MET A 13 -12.93 -6.81 -1.38
N ARG A 14 -13.23 -7.08 -0.11
CA ARG A 14 -12.71 -6.37 1.08
C ARG A 14 -11.68 -7.20 1.87
N VAL A 15 -11.19 -8.32 1.32
CA VAL A 15 -10.87 -9.56 2.07
C VAL A 15 -9.81 -9.59 3.16
N ASN A 16 -8.99 -8.56 3.37
CA ASN A 16 -8.44 -8.40 4.71
C ASN A 16 -8.06 -6.95 4.99
N PRO A 17 -9.02 -6.09 5.38
CA PRO A 17 -8.73 -4.69 5.69
C PRO A 17 -7.71 -4.62 6.83
N ARG A 18 -7.86 -5.50 7.83
CA ARG A 18 -6.90 -5.68 8.93
C ARG A 18 -5.52 -6.13 8.45
N GLY A 19 -5.47 -6.97 7.42
CA GLY A 19 -4.21 -7.39 6.80
C GLY A 19 -3.51 -6.24 6.06
N ILE A 20 -4.28 -5.36 5.42
CA ILE A 20 -3.76 -4.17 4.76
C ILE A 20 -3.30 -3.12 5.78
N GLU A 21 -4.12 -2.83 6.79
CA GLU A 21 -3.78 -1.93 7.89
C GLU A 21 -2.53 -2.41 8.64
N ALA A 22 -2.40 -3.72 8.90
CA ALA A 22 -1.20 -4.28 9.53
C ALA A 22 0.05 -4.15 8.64
N ARG A 23 -0.09 -4.34 7.32
CA ARG A 23 1.03 -4.14 6.38
C ARG A 23 1.42 -2.67 6.26
N LEU A 24 0.45 -1.76 6.31
CA LEU A 24 0.70 -0.31 6.36
C LEU A 24 1.49 0.05 7.62
N ALA A 25 1.01 -0.38 8.80
CA ALA A 25 1.70 -0.11 10.06
C ALA A 25 3.12 -0.70 10.09
N LEU A 26 3.32 -1.90 9.52
CA LEU A 26 4.66 -2.48 9.38
C LEU A 26 5.56 -1.63 8.47
N ALA A 27 5.04 -1.16 7.33
CA ALA A 27 5.76 -0.28 6.43
C ALA A 27 6.15 1.05 7.10
N ASP A 28 5.23 1.63 7.88
CA ASP A 28 5.47 2.84 8.67
C ASP A 28 6.60 2.65 9.69
N ILE A 29 6.63 1.50 10.39
CA ILE A 29 7.68 1.16 11.36
C ILE A 29 9.02 0.95 10.65
N GLN A 30 9.04 0.22 9.53
CA GLN A 30 10.24 0.00 8.73
C GLN A 30 10.83 1.34 8.25
N ALA A 31 9.98 2.25 7.76
CA ALA A 31 10.38 3.58 7.33
C ALA A 31 11.00 4.38 8.50
N GLN A 32 10.38 4.37 9.68
CA GLN A 32 10.89 5.05 10.88
C GLN A 32 12.23 4.49 11.37
N ASN A 33 12.48 3.18 11.16
CA ASN A 33 13.73 2.53 11.50
C ASN A 33 14.83 2.72 10.43
N GLY A 34 14.55 3.43 9.34
CA GLY A 34 15.48 3.60 8.22
C GLY A 34 15.64 2.35 7.34
N GLN A 35 14.75 1.36 7.50
CA GLN A 35 14.71 0.13 6.70
C GLN A 35 13.96 0.42 5.40
N LEU A 36 14.57 1.28 4.56
CA LEU A 36 13.89 1.90 3.43
C LEU A 36 13.48 0.86 2.38
N ASP A 37 14.33 -0.11 2.06
CA ASP A 37 14.03 -1.14 1.05
C ASP A 37 12.84 -2.02 1.47
N GLU A 38 12.80 -2.43 2.74
CA GLU A 38 11.68 -3.20 3.28
C GLU A 38 10.40 -2.39 3.34
N ALA A 39 10.48 -1.12 3.74
CA ALA A 39 9.33 -0.22 3.75
C ALA A 39 8.74 -0.06 2.34
N GLN A 40 9.58 0.13 1.32
CA GLN A 40 9.12 0.19 -0.07
C GLN A 40 8.39 -1.07 -0.49
N ALA A 41 8.96 -2.25 -0.19
CA ALA A 41 8.34 -3.53 -0.52
C ALA A 41 6.96 -3.67 0.16
N SER A 42 6.85 -3.30 1.43
CA SER A 42 5.59 -3.36 2.19
C SER A 42 4.53 -2.41 1.63
N TYR A 43 4.86 -1.15 1.31
CA TYR A 43 3.92 -0.24 0.68
C TYR A 43 3.46 -0.72 -0.70
N ARG A 44 4.37 -1.24 -1.52
CA ARG A 44 4.01 -1.82 -2.83
C ARG A 44 3.10 -3.04 -2.68
N GLN A 45 3.25 -3.84 -1.63
CA GLN A 45 2.31 -4.93 -1.33
C GLN A 45 0.92 -4.44 -0.91
N VAL A 46 0.83 -3.28 -0.26
CA VAL A 46 -0.47 -2.66 0.01
C VAL A 46 -1.10 -2.17 -1.29
N LEU A 47 -0.32 -1.45 -2.12
CA LEU A 47 -0.78 -0.92 -3.40
C LEU A 47 -1.13 -2.00 -4.43
N SER A 48 -0.53 -3.20 -4.35
CA SER A 48 -0.91 -4.32 -5.22
C SER A 48 -2.32 -4.85 -4.93
N VAL A 49 -2.82 -4.65 -3.70
CA VAL A 49 -4.18 -5.04 -3.29
C VAL A 49 -5.15 -3.85 -3.35
N GLN A 50 -4.69 -2.68 -2.93
CA GLN A 50 -5.45 -1.42 -2.93
C GLN A 50 -4.63 -0.33 -3.64
N LYS A 51 -4.74 -0.29 -4.97
CA LYS A 51 -3.98 0.63 -5.83
C LYS A 51 -4.13 2.09 -5.42
N ASP A 52 -5.30 2.46 -4.92
CA ASP A 52 -5.65 3.85 -4.60
C ASP A 52 -5.51 4.14 -3.09
N ASN A 53 -4.75 3.33 -2.36
CA ASN A 53 -4.53 3.55 -0.93
C ASN A 53 -3.61 4.76 -0.72
N ALA A 54 -4.22 5.91 -0.42
CA ALA A 54 -3.51 7.18 -0.26
C ALA A 54 -2.38 7.13 0.79
N GLN A 55 -2.57 6.39 1.90
CA GLN A 55 -1.53 6.26 2.93
C GLN A 55 -0.32 5.49 2.40
N ALA A 56 -0.54 4.41 1.63
CA ALA A 56 0.55 3.66 1.03
C ALA A 56 1.29 4.45 -0.05
N VAL A 57 0.58 5.23 -0.87
CA VAL A 57 1.20 6.14 -1.85
C VAL A 57 2.07 7.17 -1.13
N GLN A 58 1.52 7.86 -0.13
CA GLN A 58 2.24 8.88 0.62
C GLN A 58 3.48 8.31 1.33
N GLY A 59 3.33 7.14 1.97
CA GLY A 59 4.42 6.44 2.63
C GLY A 59 5.52 6.04 1.64
N LEU A 60 5.16 5.51 0.47
CA LEU A 60 6.11 5.12 -0.57
C LEU A 60 6.85 6.33 -1.15
N VAL A 61 6.17 7.45 -1.44
CA VAL A 61 6.80 8.71 -1.89
C VAL A 61 7.82 9.20 -0.86
N ASN A 62 7.46 9.19 0.42
CA ASN A 62 8.34 9.63 1.49
C ASN A 62 9.58 8.74 1.61
N VAL A 63 9.41 7.42 1.53
CA VAL A 63 10.53 6.48 1.58
C VAL A 63 11.44 6.59 0.35
N LEU A 64 10.87 6.71 -0.85
CA LEU A 64 11.64 6.90 -2.09
C LEU A 64 12.45 8.20 -2.04
N SER A 65 11.87 9.27 -1.49
CA SER A 65 12.57 10.54 -1.31
C SER A 65 13.74 10.42 -0.34
N GLN A 66 13.57 9.70 0.78
CA GLN A 66 14.66 9.41 1.74
C GLN A 66 15.74 8.50 1.15
N ALA A 67 15.38 7.58 0.26
CA ALA A 67 16.31 6.70 -0.46
C ALA A 67 17.04 7.40 -1.63
N GLY A 68 16.75 8.68 -1.91
CA GLY A 68 17.32 9.41 -3.04
C GLY A 68 16.73 9.05 -4.40
N GLN A 69 15.62 8.31 -4.44
CA GLN A 69 14.93 7.86 -5.64
C GLN A 69 13.81 8.83 -6.06
N ALA A 70 14.15 10.13 -6.15
CA ALA A 70 13.19 11.20 -6.41
C ALA A 70 12.43 11.03 -7.74
N ASP A 71 13.08 10.52 -8.78
CA ASP A 71 12.45 10.27 -10.08
C ASP A 71 11.29 9.27 -9.99
N GLU A 72 11.42 8.23 -9.15
CA GLU A 72 10.37 7.24 -8.97
C GLU A 72 9.24 7.78 -8.09
N ALA A 73 9.56 8.60 -7.09
CA ALA A 73 8.57 9.27 -6.25
C ALA A 73 7.66 10.20 -7.08
N LEU A 74 8.23 10.95 -8.02
CA LEU A 74 7.46 11.84 -8.92
C LEU A 74 6.51 11.05 -9.82
N ARG A 75 6.98 9.96 -10.43
CA ARG A 75 6.13 9.10 -11.27
C ARG A 75 4.93 8.54 -10.52
N LEU A 76 5.07 8.30 -9.21
CA LEU A 76 3.99 7.80 -8.38
C LEU A 76 2.93 8.86 -8.07
N LEU A 77 3.27 10.15 -8.16
CA LEU A 77 2.35 11.27 -7.96
C LEU A 77 1.67 11.71 -9.26
N ASP A 78 2.27 11.40 -10.41
CA ASP A 78 1.77 11.78 -11.74
C ASP A 78 0.67 10.82 -12.28
N THR A 79 0.33 9.75 -11.55
CA THR A 79 -0.73 8.78 -11.88
C THR A 79 -2.05 9.10 -11.18
#